data_AF-A0A1Y6JHR6-F1
#
_entry.id   AF-A0A1Y6JHR6-F1
#
_cell.length_a   1.000
_cell.length_b   1.000
_cell.length_c   1.000
_cell.angle_alpha   90.00
_cell.angle_beta   90.00
_cell.angle_gamma   90.00
#
_symmetry.space_group_name_H-M   'P 1'
#
loop_
_entity.id
_entity.type
_entity.pdbx_description
1 polymer ?
#
loop_
_entity_poly.entity_id
_entity_poly.type
_entity_poly.pdbx_seq_one_letter_code
_entity_poly.pdbx_strand_id
1 'polypeptide(L)'
;MIYIKYLNCFCVLYVDHFLTNSLRFTRLSSCLYMVTLMARSYSSNTLDALKVMAQLIHLARKKKGLTAQALADKAGVSRGLIHRIERADPKCEIGVVFELASLLGVRLFSVDIPLSVLGETLESKIAVLPKAVRTNAPVVSNDF
;
A
#
# COMPACT_ATOMS: atom_id res chain seq x y z
N MET A 1 -18.81 -29.56 10.07
CA MET A 1 -17.59 -30.23 9.59
C MET A 1 -17.79 -30.48 8.09
N ILE A 2 -17.37 -29.53 7.26
CA ILE A 2 -17.63 -29.53 5.82
C ILE A 2 -16.27 -29.53 5.12
N TYR A 3 -16.02 -30.60 4.38
CA TYR A 3 -14.84 -30.83 3.54
C TYR A 3 -14.95 -29.95 2.28
N ILE A 4 -13.94 -29.13 2.00
CA ILE A 4 -13.56 -28.79 0.62
C ILE A 4 -12.03 -28.92 0.52
N LYS A 5 -11.62 -29.99 -0.16
CA LYS A 5 -10.24 -30.34 -0.49
C LYS A 5 -10.12 -30.20 -2.01
N TYR A 6 -9.49 -29.15 -2.51
CA TYR A 6 -8.99 -29.08 -3.88
C TYR A 6 -7.66 -28.30 -3.84
N LEU A 7 -6.56 -29.01 -3.60
CA LEU A 7 -5.61 -29.49 -4.61
C LEU A 7 -4.99 -28.36 -5.44
N ASN A 8 -3.77 -28.00 -5.01
CA ASN A 8 -2.61 -27.60 -5.81
C ASN A 8 -2.87 -27.33 -7.31
N CYS A 9 -2.86 -26.06 -7.71
CA CYS A 9 -2.53 -25.68 -9.08
C CYS A 9 -1.29 -24.79 -9.02
N PHE A 10 -0.14 -25.47 -9.05
CA PHE A 10 1.19 -24.89 -9.24
C PHE A 10 1.21 -24.36 -10.69
N CYS A 11 1.08 -23.06 -10.90
CA CYS A 11 1.32 -22.47 -12.21
C CYS A 11 2.42 -21.42 -12.07
N VAL A 12 3.65 -21.92 -12.18
CA VAL A 12 4.85 -21.16 -12.44
C VAL A 12 4.69 -20.52 -13.82
N LEU A 13 4.66 -19.19 -13.90
CA LEU A 13 4.96 -18.50 -15.15
C LEU A 13 6.11 -17.52 -14.90
N TYR A 14 7.22 -17.90 -15.51
CA TYR A 14 8.54 -17.31 -15.47
C TYR A 14 8.62 -16.25 -16.59
N VAL A 15 8.82 -15.00 -16.19
CA VAL A 15 9.76 -13.98 -16.71
C VAL A 15 9.96 -13.77 -18.24
N ASP A 16 9.68 -12.53 -18.66
CA ASP A 16 10.24 -11.66 -19.73
C ASP A 16 10.23 -12.05 -21.23
N HIS A 17 9.60 -11.22 -22.08
CA HIS A 17 10.31 -10.29 -22.98
C HIS A 17 9.37 -9.38 -23.81
N PHE A 18 9.94 -8.23 -24.18
CA PHE A 18 9.42 -7.03 -24.86
C PHE A 18 9.00 -7.22 -26.34
N LEU A 19 8.08 -6.33 -26.80
CA LEU A 19 7.84 -5.79 -28.16
C LEU A 19 6.67 -6.31 -29.05
N THR A 20 5.87 -5.31 -29.44
CA THR A 20 5.32 -5.02 -30.78
C THR A 20 4.04 -5.71 -31.29
N ASN A 21 3.05 -4.83 -31.48
CA ASN A 21 2.26 -4.65 -32.70
C ASN A 21 0.80 -5.16 -32.71
N SER A 22 -0.03 -4.29 -33.25
CA SER A 22 -1.49 -4.28 -33.29
C SER A 22 -2.05 -5.39 -34.18
N LEU A 23 -2.87 -6.30 -33.62
CA LEU A 23 -3.95 -6.98 -34.35
C LEU A 23 -5.15 -7.26 -33.42
N ARG A 24 -6.21 -6.47 -33.63
CA ARG A 24 -7.65 -6.77 -33.52
C ARG A 24 -8.08 -7.88 -32.54
N PHE A 25 -8.45 -7.47 -31.32
CA PHE A 25 -9.18 -8.30 -30.37
C PHE A 25 -10.69 -8.09 -30.56
N THR A 26 -11.32 -8.85 -31.46
CA THR A 26 -12.78 -8.93 -31.54
C THR A 26 -13.29 -10.21 -30.88
N ARG A 27 -14.02 -10.01 -29.78
CA ARG A 27 -15.15 -10.81 -29.29
C ARG A 27 -14.85 -12.18 -28.67
N LEU A 28 -14.50 -12.15 -27.38
CA LEU A 28 -15.04 -13.10 -26.39
C LEU A 28 -15.59 -12.29 -25.21
N SER A 29 -16.91 -12.16 -25.20
CA SER A 29 -17.70 -11.61 -24.10
C SER A 29 -17.79 -12.64 -22.97
N SER A 30 -17.93 -12.14 -21.75
CA SER A 30 -18.44 -12.88 -20.58
C SER A 30 -17.43 -13.67 -19.74
N CYS A 31 -16.19 -13.19 -19.62
CA CYS A 31 -15.48 -13.23 -18.33
C CYS A 31 -14.97 -11.84 -18.02
N LEU A 32 -15.89 -10.88 -18.08
CA LEU A 32 -15.79 -9.66 -17.29
C LEU A 32 -15.92 -10.16 -15.84
N TYR A 33 -14.83 -10.71 -15.30
CA TYR A 33 -14.74 -11.01 -13.88
C TYR A 33 -14.90 -9.65 -13.22
N MET A 34 -16.13 -9.38 -12.80
CA MET A 34 -16.54 -8.20 -12.07
C MET A 34 -15.71 -8.18 -10.78
N VAL A 35 -14.51 -7.61 -10.86
CA VAL A 35 -13.93 -6.93 -9.72
C VAL A 35 -14.76 -5.67 -9.58
N THR A 36 -15.92 -5.81 -8.97
CA THR A 36 -16.78 -4.70 -8.60
C THR A 36 -15.89 -3.77 -7.78
N LEU A 37 -15.58 -2.61 -8.36
CA LEU A 37 -14.87 -1.53 -7.71
C LEU A 37 -15.65 -1.14 -6.46
N MET A 38 -15.28 -1.73 -5.32
CA MET A 38 -15.61 -1.15 -4.03
C MET A 38 -14.73 0.10 -3.92
N ALA A 39 -15.20 1.24 -4.42
CA ALA A 39 -14.53 2.52 -4.23
C ALA A 39 -14.47 2.77 -2.73
N ARG A 40 -13.30 2.50 -2.11
CA ARG A 40 -13.08 2.77 -0.70
C ARG A 40 -13.18 4.27 -0.48
N SER A 41 -14.05 4.69 0.44
CA SER A 41 -14.10 6.07 0.91
C SER A 41 -12.91 6.31 1.84
N TYR A 42 -12.15 7.36 1.57
CA TYR A 42 -11.03 7.79 2.41
C TYR A 42 -11.42 9.05 3.17
N SER A 43 -11.01 9.16 4.43
CA SER A 43 -11.17 10.40 5.19
C SER A 43 -10.36 11.53 4.56
N SER A 44 -10.76 12.80 4.78
CA SER A 44 -9.97 13.97 4.33
C SER A 44 -8.54 13.89 4.84
N ASN A 45 -8.36 13.56 6.12
CA ASN A 45 -7.04 13.43 6.75
C ASN A 45 -6.15 12.43 6.01
N THR A 46 -6.70 11.30 5.55
CA THR A 46 -5.95 10.32 4.76
C THR A 46 -5.52 10.89 3.42
N LEU A 47 -6.42 11.57 2.70
CA LEU A 47 -6.11 12.17 1.40
C LEU A 47 -5.07 13.27 1.53
N ASP A 48 -5.17 14.09 2.58
CA ASP A 48 -4.23 15.18 2.82
C ASP A 48 -2.84 14.66 3.24
N ALA A 49 -2.77 13.61 4.07
CA ALA A 49 -1.52 12.92 4.38
C ALA A 49 -0.86 12.32 3.13
N LEU A 50 -1.65 11.68 2.25
CA LEU A 50 -1.14 11.12 0.99
C LEU A 50 -0.62 12.21 0.06
N LYS A 51 -1.32 13.35 -0.06
CA LYS A 51 -0.86 14.51 -0.85
C LYS A 51 0.48 15.03 -0.34
N VAL A 52 0.60 15.25 0.98
CA VAL A 52 1.84 15.74 1.58
C VAL A 52 2.99 14.76 1.33
N MET A 53 2.75 13.47 1.52
CA MET A 53 3.75 12.42 1.26
C MET A 53 4.20 12.42 -0.22
N ALA A 54 3.24 12.45 -1.14
CA ALA A 54 3.51 12.49 -2.57
C ALA A 54 4.35 13.72 -2.98
N GLN A 55 4.03 14.88 -2.41
CA GLN A 55 4.77 16.13 -2.64
C GLN A 55 6.20 16.04 -2.09
N LEU A 56 6.41 15.47 -0.90
CA LEU A 56 7.74 15.25 -0.33
C LEU A 56 8.60 14.36 -1.22
N ILE A 57 8.04 13.24 -1.71
CA ILE A 57 8.72 12.33 -2.63
C ILE A 57 9.06 13.05 -3.94
N HIS A 58 8.10 13.76 -4.54
CA HIS A 58 8.33 14.49 -5.79
C HIS A 58 9.44 15.55 -5.62
N LEU A 59 9.37 16.33 -4.55
CA LEU A 59 10.36 17.35 -4.21
C LEU A 59 11.74 16.73 -3.99
N ALA A 60 11.84 15.66 -3.21
CA ALA A 60 13.12 15.01 -2.91
C ALA A 60 13.74 14.38 -4.18
N ARG A 61 12.92 13.76 -5.04
CA ARG A 61 13.37 13.24 -6.33
C ARG A 61 13.93 14.35 -7.22
N LYS A 62 13.23 15.49 -7.30
CA LYS A 62 13.68 16.66 -8.06
C LYS A 62 14.96 17.28 -7.50
N LYS A 63 15.08 17.40 -6.16
CA LYS A 63 16.30 17.88 -5.50
C LYS A 63 17.51 17.00 -5.80
N LYS A 64 17.31 15.67 -5.94
CA LYS A 64 18.37 14.73 -6.32
C LYS A 64 18.60 14.61 -7.83
N GLY A 65 17.89 15.38 -8.67
CA GLY A 65 18.03 15.32 -10.13
C GLY A 65 17.62 13.99 -10.77
N LEU A 66 16.80 13.18 -10.09
CA LEU A 66 16.45 11.84 -10.56
C LEU A 66 15.23 11.87 -11.50
N THR A 67 15.32 11.14 -12.60
CA THR A 67 14.15 10.86 -13.45
C THR A 67 13.23 9.86 -12.76
N ALA A 68 11.94 9.83 -13.15
CA ALA A 68 11.01 8.84 -12.62
C ALA A 68 11.43 7.40 -12.98
N GLN A 69 12.06 7.21 -14.15
CA GLN A 69 12.59 5.90 -14.55
C GLN A 69 13.76 5.50 -13.66
N ALA A 70 14.75 6.37 -13.46
CA ALA A 70 15.92 6.06 -12.65
C ALA A 70 15.57 5.77 -11.17
N LEU A 71 14.53 6.43 -10.64
CA LEU A 71 14.02 6.10 -9.30
C LEU A 71 13.30 4.74 -9.30
N ALA A 72 12.51 4.45 -10.33
CA ALA A 72 11.81 3.18 -10.48
C ALA A 72 12.80 2.00 -10.55
N ASP A 73 13.88 2.15 -11.32
CA ASP A 73 14.93 1.14 -11.46
C ASP A 73 15.63 0.87 -10.11
N LYS A 74 15.92 1.92 -9.33
CA LYS A 74 16.52 1.79 -7.99
C LYS A 74 15.60 1.12 -6.97
N ALA A 75 14.30 1.37 -7.08
CA ALA A 75 13.31 0.81 -6.18
C ALA A 75 12.75 -0.56 -6.65
N GLY A 76 13.17 -1.05 -7.82
CA GLY A 76 12.67 -2.31 -8.38
C GLY A 76 11.19 -2.28 -8.73
N VAL A 77 10.64 -1.12 -9.10
CA VAL A 77 9.20 -0.93 -9.41
C VAL A 77 8.98 -0.37 -10.81
N SER A 78 7.72 -0.37 -11.26
CA SER A 78 7.38 0.26 -12.54
C SER A 78 7.42 1.80 -12.46
N ARG A 79 7.85 2.46 -13.54
CA ARG A 79 7.77 3.93 -13.70
C ARG A 79 6.34 4.46 -13.51
N GLY A 80 5.33 3.69 -13.93
CA GLY A 80 3.92 4.03 -13.74
C GLY A 80 3.53 4.12 -12.27
N LEU A 81 4.07 3.23 -11.42
CA LEU A 81 3.83 3.27 -9.98
C LEU A 81 4.40 4.55 -9.35
N ILE A 82 5.60 4.99 -9.74
CA ILE A 82 6.18 6.27 -9.29
C ILE A 82 5.23 7.44 -9.58
N HIS A 83 4.69 7.50 -10.80
CA HIS A 83 3.75 8.57 -11.17
C HIS A 83 2.45 8.53 -10.37
N ARG A 84 1.93 7.34 -10.05
CA ARG A 84 0.71 7.20 -9.21
C ARG A 84 0.98 7.63 -7.78
N ILE A 85 2.14 7.27 -7.23
CA ILE A 85 2.58 7.69 -5.89
C ILE A 85 2.71 9.22 -5.83
N GLU A 86 3.36 9.84 -6.82
CA GLU A 86 3.49 11.31 -6.89
C GLU A 86 2.15 12.04 -7.09
N ARG A 87 1.10 11.32 -7.52
CA ARG A 87 -0.28 11.82 -7.62
C ARG A 87 -1.14 11.47 -6.41
N ALA A 88 -0.54 10.96 -5.34
CA ALA A 88 -1.23 10.57 -4.11
C ALA A 88 -2.33 9.52 -4.31
N ASP A 89 -2.13 8.56 -5.22
CA ASP A 89 -3.07 7.44 -5.41
C ASP A 89 -3.10 6.54 -4.15
N PRO A 90 -4.24 6.45 -3.46
CA PRO A 90 -4.37 5.68 -2.22
C PRO A 90 -4.31 4.16 -2.43
N LYS A 91 -4.32 3.68 -3.68
CA LYS A 91 -4.17 2.25 -4.01
C LYS A 91 -2.71 1.79 -4.10
N CYS A 92 -1.76 2.71 -3.98
CA CYS A 92 -0.35 2.34 -3.97
C CYS A 92 0.01 1.62 -2.66
N GLU A 93 0.89 0.63 -2.76
CA GLU A 93 1.37 -0.09 -1.59
C GLU A 93 2.20 0.83 -0.69
N ILE A 94 1.84 0.89 0.60
CA ILE A 94 2.53 1.75 1.57
C ILE A 94 4.01 1.39 1.72
N GLY A 95 4.36 0.11 1.58
CA GLY A 95 5.75 -0.36 1.62
C GLY A 95 6.61 0.27 0.53
N VAL A 96 6.10 0.35 -0.71
CA VAL A 96 6.81 1.00 -1.81
C VAL A 96 6.97 2.50 -1.56
N VAL A 97 5.93 3.16 -1.03
CA VAL A 97 6.01 4.58 -0.68
C VAL A 97 7.12 4.83 0.36
N PHE A 98 7.24 3.96 1.36
CA PHE A 98 8.26 4.05 2.39
C PHE A 98 9.66 3.75 1.85
N GLU A 99 9.78 2.78 0.96
CA GLU A 99 11.05 2.48 0.28
C GLU A 99 11.54 3.68 -0.54
N LEU A 100 10.64 4.30 -1.32
CA LEU A 100 10.97 5.51 -2.07
C LEU A 100 11.37 6.66 -1.14
N ALA A 101 10.65 6.85 -0.03
CA ALA A 101 10.99 7.86 0.97
C ALA A 101 12.40 7.62 1.53
N SER A 102 12.74 6.37 1.89
CA SER A 102 14.06 5.96 2.38
C SER A 102 15.16 6.25 1.34
N LEU A 103 15.00 5.78 0.10
CA LEU A 103 15.95 6.03 -1.00
C LEU A 103 16.17 7.52 -1.28
N LEU A 104 15.12 8.33 -1.12
CA LEU A 104 15.16 9.77 -1.30
C LEU A 104 15.63 10.54 -0.06
N GLY A 105 15.84 9.86 1.07
CA GLY A 105 16.26 10.48 2.33
C GLY A 105 15.14 11.26 3.04
N VAL A 106 13.89 10.99 2.70
CA VAL A 106 12.70 11.50 3.41
C VAL A 106 12.50 10.63 4.65
N ARG A 107 12.73 11.20 5.83
CA ARG A 107 12.55 10.48 7.10
C ARG A 107 11.10 10.49 7.52
N LEU A 108 10.56 9.30 7.79
CA LEU A 108 9.17 9.10 8.24
C LEU A 108 9.02 9.14 9.77
N PHE A 109 10.09 8.77 10.48
CA PHE A 109 10.14 8.71 11.95
C PHE A 109 11.26 9.61 12.49
N SER A 110 11.17 9.97 13.77
CA SER A 110 12.11 10.85 14.45
C SER A 110 13.52 10.24 14.56
N VAL A 111 14.52 11.12 14.68
CA VAL A 111 15.95 10.74 14.73
C VAL A 111 16.37 10.27 16.11
N ASP A 112 15.67 10.75 17.14
CA ASP A 112 16.14 10.69 18.52
C ASP A 112 16.10 9.26 19.08
N ILE A 113 15.30 8.38 18.49
CA ILE A 113 15.12 7.00 18.93
C ILE A 113 15.25 6.07 17.71
N PRO A 114 16.16 5.07 17.75
CA PRO A 114 16.26 4.10 16.66
C PRO A 114 14.97 3.27 16.55
N LEU A 115 14.57 2.93 15.31
CA LEU A 115 13.31 2.23 15.02
C LEU A 115 13.17 0.89 15.77
N SER A 116 14.29 0.18 16.01
CA SER A 116 14.29 -1.06 16.79
C SER A 116 13.82 -0.83 18.22
N VAL A 117 14.39 0.16 18.90
CA VAL A 117 14.01 0.51 20.29
C VAL A 117 12.58 1.04 20.36
N LEU A 118 12.15 1.82 19.36
CA LEU A 118 10.76 2.24 19.27
C LEU A 118 9.83 1.04 19.11
N GLY A 119 10.19 0.06 18.28
CA GLY A 119 9.46 -1.19 18.10
C GLY A 119 9.28 -1.96 19.40
N GLU A 120 10.37 -2.22 20.13
CA GLU A 120 10.36 -2.92 21.42
C GLU A 120 9.49 -2.18 22.47
N THR A 121 9.57 -0.84 22.49
CA THR A 121 8.76 -0.01 23.38
C THR A 121 7.27 -0.12 23.05
N LEU A 122 6.92 -0.13 21.76
CA LEU A 122 5.55 -0.29 21.31
C LEU A 122 5.03 -1.70 21.61
N GLU A 123 5.82 -2.73 21.36
CA GLU A 123 5.47 -4.12 21.69
C GLU A 123 5.20 -4.30 23.18
N SER A 124 6.05 -3.74 24.04
CA SER A 124 5.88 -3.75 25.49
C SER A 124 4.58 -3.05 25.91
N LYS A 125 4.26 -1.91 25.29
CA LYS A 125 3.00 -1.18 25.56
C LYS A 125 1.79 -1.97 25.08
N ILE A 126 1.86 -2.57 23.89
CA ILE A 126 0.79 -3.39 23.31
C ILE A 126 0.55 -4.63 24.16
N ALA A 127 1.60 -5.25 24.73
CA ALA A 127 1.48 -6.43 25.58
C ALA A 127 0.65 -6.19 26.86
N VAL A 128 0.58 -4.94 27.34
CA VAL A 128 -0.25 -4.54 28.49
C VAL A 128 -1.71 -4.26 28.10
N LEU A 129 -1.99 -4.05 26.81
CA LEU A 129 -3.35 -3.79 26.33
C LEU A 129 -4.23 -5.05 26.42
N PRO A 130 -5.55 -4.88 26.57
CA PRO A 130 -6.47 -6.00 26.59
C PRO A 130 -6.38 -6.77 25.27
N LYS A 131 -6.26 -8.10 25.37
CA LYS A 131 -6.20 -9.02 24.22
C LYS A 131 -7.38 -8.86 23.25
N ALA A 132 -8.54 -8.43 23.75
CA ALA A 132 -9.70 -8.11 22.93
C ALA A 132 -10.48 -6.94 23.54
N VAL A 133 -10.83 -5.96 22.71
CA VAL A 133 -11.75 -4.88 23.09
C VAL A 133 -13.17 -5.39 22.87
N ARG A 134 -13.95 -5.54 23.95
CA ARG A 134 -15.38 -5.89 23.89
C ARG A 134 -16.21 -4.63 24.08
N THR A 135 -17.03 -4.28 23.09
CA THR A 135 -18.08 -3.27 23.27
C THR A 135 -19.31 -3.97 23.86
N ASN A 136 -19.52 -3.84 25.16
CA ASN A 136 -20.82 -4.21 25.72
C ASN A 136 -21.87 -3.21 25.20
N ALA A 137 -23.03 -3.71 24.79
CA ALA A 137 -24.18 -2.85 24.53
C ALA A 137 -24.49 -2.02 25.79
N PRO A 138 -24.91 -0.75 25.66
CA PRO A 138 -25.24 0.06 26.82
C PRO A 138 -26.31 -0.67 27.64
N VAL A 139 -25.99 -1.03 28.88
CA VAL A 139 -26.98 -1.52 29.83
C VAL A 139 -27.88 -0.33 30.15
N VAL A 140 -29.06 -0.31 29.54
CA VAL A 140 -30.14 0.61 29.92
C VAL A 140 -30.57 0.16 31.32
N SER A 141 -30.05 0.83 32.35
CA SER A 141 -30.55 0.69 33.71
C SER A 141 -31.89 1.39 33.75
N ASN A 142 -32.98 0.61 33.76
CA ASN A 142 -34.31 1.13 34.00
C ASN A 142 -34.60 0.94 35.50
N ASP A 143 -34.04 1.84 36.31
CA ASP A 143 -34.28 1.90 37.76
C ASP A 143 -35.52 2.76 38.07
N PHE A 144 -36.62 2.49 37.36
CA PHE A 144 -37.94 3.08 37.56
C PHE A 144 -38.97 2.00 37.88
#